data_AF-K1PN50-F1
#
_entry.id   AF-K1PN50-F1
#
_cell.length_a   1.000
_cell.length_b   1.000
_cell.length_c   1.000
_cell.angle_alpha   90.00
_cell.angle_beta   90.00
_cell.angle_gamma   90.00
#
_symmetry.space_group_name_H-M   'P 1'
#
loop_
_entity.id
_entity.type
_entity.pdbx_description
1 polymer ?
#
loop_
_entity_poly.entity_id
_entity_poly.type
_entity_poly.pdbx_seq_one_letter_code
_entity_poly.pdbx_strand_id
1 'polypeptide(L)' 'MSEEKSVEEYRLNADEELRFEVEANASVQMELLEGMAEVFGSELTKGKVYNFDQGSKVAVFTWHGCLIKISFPLRFFY' A
#
# COMPACT_ATOMS: atom_id res chain seq x y z
N MET A 1 20.38 3.18 13.62
CA MET A 1 20.27 2.99 12.17
C MET A 1 18.87 3.40 11.80
N SER A 2 18.72 4.63 11.32
CA SER A 2 17.41 5.17 10.94
C SER A 2 17.21 4.79 9.48
N GLU A 3 16.47 3.71 9.21
CA GLU A 3 15.98 3.45 7.86
C GLU A 3 15.00 4.58 7.52
N GLU A 4 15.45 5.50 6.69
CA GLU A 4 14.63 6.55 6.11
C GLU A 4 13.65 5.84 5.15
N LYS A 5 12.42 5.64 5.61
CA LYS A 5 11.34 5.08 4.81
C LYS A 5 10.50 6.23 4.29
N SER A 6 10.30 6.30 2.97
CA SER A 6 9.28 7.19 2.42
C SER A 6 7.92 6.60 2.80
N VAL A 7 7.03 7.47 3.24
CA VAL A 7 5.67 7.12 3.64
C VAL A 7 4.75 8.03 2.88
N GLU A 8 3.82 7.44 2.15
CA GLU A 8 2.79 8.13 1.40
C GLU A 8 1.41 7.66 1.85
N GLU A 9 0.47 8.60 1.91
CA GLU A 9 -0.91 8.32 2.28
C GLU A 9 -1.81 8.56 1.08
N TYR A 10 -2.63 7.56 0.77
CA TYR A 10 -3.54 7.51 -0.35
C TYR A 10 -4.96 7.47 0.18
N ARG A 11 -5.70 8.56 -0.06
CA ARG A 11 -7.12 8.64 0.26
C ARG A 11 -7.92 8.29 -0.98
N LEU A 12 -8.66 7.19 -0.89
CA LEU A 12 -9.55 6.70 -1.94
C LEU A 12 -10.98 7.03 -1.55
N ASN A 13 -11.76 7.54 -2.50
CA ASN A 13 -13.18 7.74 -2.37
C ASN A 13 -13.93 6.42 -2.65
N ALA A 14 -15.26 6.43 -2.46
CA ALA A 14 -16.09 5.28 -2.83
C ALA A 14 -15.95 4.97 -4.34
N ASP A 15 -15.89 3.68 -4.66
CA ASP A 15 -15.73 3.15 -6.02
C ASP A 15 -14.40 3.53 -6.71
N GLU A 16 -13.37 3.87 -5.94
CA GLU A 16 -12.02 4.09 -6.44
C GLU A 16 -11.10 2.89 -6.17
N GLU A 17 -10.08 2.77 -7.05
CA GLU A 17 -9.03 1.77 -6.92
C GLU A 17 -7.63 2.39 -6.99
N LEU A 18 -6.73 1.90 -6.15
CA LEU A 18 -5.31 2.20 -6.18
C LEU A 18 -4.56 1.01 -6.76
N ARG A 19 -3.84 1.24 -7.84
CA ARG A 19 -2.99 0.23 -8.47
C ARG A 19 -1.54 0.62 -8.36
N PHE A 20 -0.72 -0.28 -7.83
CA PHE A 20 0.72 -0.10 -7.77
C PHE A 20 1.45 -1.41 -8.08
N GLU A 21 2.64 -1.26 -8.63
CA GLU A 21 3.56 -2.35 -8.93
C GLU A 21 4.84 -2.16 -8.13
N VAL A 22 5.31 -3.22 -7.50
CA VAL A 22 6.56 -3.20 -6.74
C VAL A 22 7.72 -3.48 -7.70
N GLU A 23 8.63 -2.52 -7.85
CA GLU A 23 9.80 -2.68 -8.71
C GLU A 23 10.67 -3.88 -8.32
N ALA A 24 11.41 -4.40 -9.31
CA ALA A 24 12.38 -5.47 -9.10
C ALA A 24 13.49 -4.99 -8.14
N ASN A 25 13.61 -5.65 -6.98
CA ASN A 25 14.47 -5.30 -5.84
C ASN A 25 13.94 -4.24 -4.87
N ALA A 26 12.65 -3.93 -4.89
CA ALA A 26 11.98 -3.15 -3.84
C ALA A 26 11.03 -4.02 -3.01
N SER A 27 10.74 -3.58 -1.80
CA SER A 27 9.65 -4.12 -0.98
C SER A 27 8.76 -2.97 -0.54
N VAL A 28 7.46 -3.21 -0.44
CA VAL A 28 6.48 -2.18 -0.08
C VAL A 28 5.66 -2.68 1.10
N GLN A 29 5.49 -1.81 2.10
CA GLN A 29 4.62 -2.07 3.23
C GLN A 29 3.35 -1.24 3.07
N MET A 30 2.20 -1.89 3.06
CA MET A 30 0.91 -1.24 2.96
C MET A 30 0.12 -1.46 4.25
N GLU A 31 -0.57 -0.43 4.72
CA GLU A 31 -1.42 -0.49 5.90
C GLU A 31 -2.74 0.24 5.63
N LEU A 32 -3.85 -0.38 6.02
CA LEU A 32 -5.16 0.28 6.00
C LEU A 32 -5.34 1.08 7.29
N LEU A 33 -5.30 2.41 7.18
CA LEU A 33 -5.47 3.31 8.32
C LEU A 33 -6.93 3.52 8.68
N GLU A 34 -7.81 3.71 7.68
CA GLU A 34 -9.23 3.99 7.87
C GLU A 34 -10.09 3.41 6.75
N GLY A 35 -11.37 3.17 7.05
CA GLY A 35 -12.35 2.67 6.08
C GLY A 35 -12.27 1.17 5.83
N MET A 36 -12.78 0.75 4.68
CA MET A 36 -12.77 -0.63 4.21
C MET A 36 -12.17 -0.69 2.81
N ALA A 37 -11.27 -1.64 2.60
CA ALA A 37 -10.58 -1.83 1.34
C ALA A 37 -10.38 -3.32 1.10
N GLU A 38 -10.31 -3.71 -0.16
CA GLU A 38 -10.12 -5.10 -0.58
C GLU A 38 -9.03 -5.18 -1.65
N VAL A 39 -8.29 -6.29 -1.66
CA VAL A 39 -7.28 -6.59 -2.68
C VAL A 39 -7.71 -7.87 -3.38
N PHE A 40 -7.98 -7.79 -4.68
CA PHE A 40 -8.47 -8.92 -5.49
C PHE A 40 -9.64 -9.70 -4.84
N GLY A 41 -10.59 -8.98 -4.23
CA GLY A 41 -11.74 -9.56 -3.51
C GLY A 41 -11.45 -10.09 -2.11
N SER A 42 -10.23 -9.90 -1.59
CA SER A 42 -9.87 -10.20 -0.19
C SER A 42 -9.88 -8.93 0.65
N GLU A 43 -10.75 -8.86 1.66
CA GLU A 43 -10.82 -7.70 2.56
C GLU A 43 -9.53 -7.49 3.36
N LEU A 44 -9.11 -6.23 3.45
CA LEU A 44 -7.96 -5.80 4.23
C LEU A 44 -8.38 -5.52 5.68
N THR A 45 -7.53 -5.93 6.62
CA THR A 45 -7.72 -5.65 8.05
C THR A 45 -7.12 -4.29 8.40
N LYS A 46 -7.93 -3.42 9.01
CA LYS A 46 -7.48 -2.12 9.53
C LYS A 46 -6.32 -2.28 10.53
N GLY A 47 -5.27 -1.48 10.38
CA GLY A 47 -4.08 -1.51 11.24
C GLY A 47 -3.16 -2.71 11.02
N LYS A 48 -3.45 -3.57 10.03
CA LYS A 48 -2.58 -4.67 9.65
C LYS A 48 -1.62 -4.22 8.55
N VAL A 49 -0.34 -4.52 8.76
CA VAL A 49 0.71 -4.25 7.77
C VAL A 49 0.82 -5.44 6.83
N TYR A 50 0.68 -5.17 5.54
CA TYR A 50 0.85 -6.09 4.42
C TYR A 50 2.18 -5.80 3.74
N ASN A 51 3.05 -6.80 3.65
CA ASN A 51 4.32 -6.67 2.96
C ASN A 51 4.19 -7.28 1.56
N PHE A 52 4.55 -6.50 0.55
CA PHE A 52 4.59 -6.92 -0.85
C PHE A 52 6.03 -7.01 -1.31
N ASP A 53 6.39 -8.17 -1.84
CA ASP A 53 7.71 -8.45 -2.38
C ASP A 53 7.85 -7.91 -3.81
N GLN A 54 9.10 -7.85 -4.28
CA GLN A 54 9.46 -7.45 -5.63
C GLN A 54 8.65 -8.15 -6.72
N GLY A 55 8.17 -7.39 -7.71
CA GLY A 55 7.36 -7.90 -8.82
C GLY A 55 5.88 -8.12 -8.48
N SER A 56 5.45 -7.76 -7.27
CA SER A 56 4.02 -7.83 -6.89
C SER A 56 3.22 -6.74 -7.58
N LYS A 57 2.11 -7.12 -8.20
CA LYS A 57 1.09 -6.20 -8.75
C LYS A 57 -0.10 -6.20 -7.82
N VAL A 58 -0.39 -5.04 -7.22
CA VAL A 58 -1.43 -4.91 -6.21
C VAL A 58 -2.47 -3.92 -6.72
N ALA A 59 -3.73 -4.31 -6.63
CA ALA A 59 -4.88 -3.45 -6.87
C ALA A 59 -5.73 -3.45 -5.59
N VAL A 60 -5.81 -2.29 -4.95
CA VAL A 60 -6.64 -2.08 -3.77
C VAL A 60 -7.89 -1.33 -4.20
N PHE A 61 -9.05 -1.92 -3.98
CA PHE A 61 -10.36 -1.34 -4.28
C PHE A 61 -11.07 -0.95 -2.99
N THR A 62 -11.91 0.09 -3.03
CA THR A 62 -12.79 0.43 -1.91
C THR A 62 -14.20 0.79 -2.37
N TRP A 63 -15.20 0.21 -1.71
CA TRP A 63 -16.62 0.50 -1.96
C TRP A 63 -17.12 1.73 -1.22
N HIS A 64 -16.51 2.05 -0.07
CA HIS A 64 -17.02 3.07 0.86
C HIS A 64 -16.04 4.23 1.08
N GLY A 65 -14.84 4.14 0.50
CA GLY A 65 -13.73 5.03 0.76
C GLY A 65 -12.82 4.50 1.87
N CYS A 66 -11.52 4.76 1.72
CA CYS A 66 -10.51 4.34 2.68
C CYS A 66 -9.27 5.26 2.67
N LEU A 67 -8.48 5.14 3.73
CA LEU A 67 -7.17 5.75 3.83
C LEU A 67 -6.13 4.65 3.93
N ILE A 68 -5.25 4.58 2.94
CA ILE A 68 -4.17 3.60 2.85
C ILE A 68 -2.86 4.32 3.04
N LYS A 69 -1.97 3.73 3.83
CA LYS A 69 -0.60 4.17 4.00
C LYS A 69 0.31 3.19 3.29
N ILE A 70 1.21 3.71 2.47
CA ILE A 70 2.22 2.94 1.77
C ILE A 70 3.59 3.43 2.22
N SER A 71 4.45 2.50 2.63
CA SER A 71 5.81 2.77 3.03
C SER A 71 6.79 2.02 2.12
N PHE A 72 7.76 2.77 1.61
CA PHE A 72 8.80 2.28 0.71
C PHE A 72 10.17 2.52 1.36
N PRO A 73 11.13 1.59 1.20
CA PRO A 73 12.51 1.85 1.56
C PRO A 73 13.10 2.89 0.60
N LEU A 74 13.64 4.00 1.12
CA LEU A 74 14.38 4.95 0.29
C LEU A 74 15.71 4.31 -0.12
N ARG A 75 15.90 4.14 -1.42
CA ARG A 75 17.18 3.69 -1.98
C ARG A 75 17.90 4.89 -2.58
N PHE A 76 19.03 5.26 -1.99
CA PHE A 76 19.93 6.25 -2.57
C PHE A 76 20.83 5.55 -3.59
N PHE A 77 20.79 6.00 -4.84
CA PHE A 77 21.77 5.64 -5.87
C PHE A 77 22.81 6.77 -5.94
N TYR A 78 24.10 6.44 -5.79
CA TYR A 78 25.25 7.35 -5.86
C TYR A 78 26.11 7.07 -7.10
#